data_AF-A0A1W9LQX1-F1
#
_entry.id   AF-A0A1W9LQX1-F1
#
_cell.length_a   1.000
_cell.length_b   1.000
_cell.length_c   1.000
_cell.angle_alpha   90.00
_cell.angle_beta   90.00
_cell.angle_gamma   90.00
#
_symmetry.space_group_name_H-M   'P 1'
#
loop_
_entity.id
_entity.type
_entity.pdbx_description
1 polymer ?
#
loop_
_entity_poly.entity_id
_entity_poly.type
_entity_poly.pdbx_seq_one_letter_code
_entity_poly.pdbx_strand_id
1 'polypeptide(L)'
;MKITRQTVAQKLTAYLYHQITLEELVNWAETAMMDGDFEDRGFELIREVVSRLGLADVRAFGISWKDCEDYLSQLGYIVKLTVTENRLAA
;
A
#
# COMPACT_ATOMS: atom_id res chain seq x y z
N MET A 1 -13.76 6.08 -7.39
CA MET A 1 -13.31 4.72 -7.79
C MET A 1 -13.62 3.73 -6.68
N LYS A 2 -13.87 2.43 -6.93
CA LYS A 2 -14.14 1.50 -5.83
C LYS A 2 -12.86 1.14 -5.05
N ILE A 3 -12.87 1.36 -3.74
CA ILE A 3 -11.76 1.05 -2.83
C ILE A 3 -12.14 -0.14 -1.96
N THR A 4 -11.45 -1.26 -2.15
CA THR A 4 -11.65 -2.49 -1.39
C THR A 4 -10.35 -2.93 -0.73
N ARG A 5 -10.41 -3.87 0.22
CA ARG A 5 -9.21 -4.52 0.76
C ARG A 5 -8.27 -5.03 -0.33
N GLN A 6 -8.84 -5.63 -1.38
CA GLN A 6 -8.09 -6.13 -2.51
C GLN A 6 -7.39 -5.01 -3.28
N THR A 7 -8.07 -3.89 -3.52
CA THR A 7 -7.49 -2.74 -4.23
C THR A 7 -6.32 -2.14 -3.45
N VAL A 8 -6.45 -1.99 -2.13
CA VAL A 8 -5.36 -1.51 -1.27
C VAL A 8 -4.18 -2.49 -1.29
N ALA A 9 -4.45 -3.78 -1.12
CA ALA A 9 -3.41 -4.80 -1.15
C ALA A 9 -2.67 -4.84 -2.49
N GLN A 10 -3.38 -4.67 -3.61
CA GLN A 10 -2.77 -4.58 -4.95
C GLN A 10 -1.83 -3.39 -5.08
N LYS A 11 -2.19 -2.22 -4.53
CA LYS A 11 -1.37 -1.02 -4.58
C LYS A 11 -0.12 -1.13 -3.71
N LEU A 12 -0.25 -1.64 -2.48
CA LEU A 12 0.88 -1.98 -1.63
C LEU A 12 1.80 -2.99 -2.31
N THR A 13 1.23 -4.04 -2.92
CA THR A 13 2.00 -5.06 -3.65
C THR A 13 2.76 -4.44 -4.82
N ALA A 14 2.10 -3.61 -5.64
CA ALA A 14 2.76 -2.94 -6.77
C ALA A 14 3.92 -2.05 -6.30
N TYR A 15 3.77 -1.35 -5.18
CA TYR A 15 4.85 -0.56 -4.58
C TYR A 15 6.02 -1.43 -4.11
N LEU A 16 5.73 -2.52 -3.39
CA LEU A 16 6.76 -3.46 -2.89
C LEU A 16 7.53 -4.15 -4.03
N TYR A 17 6.88 -4.40 -5.16
CA TYR A 17 7.51 -4.95 -6.36
C TYR A 17 8.14 -3.87 -7.27
N HIS A 18 8.19 -2.61 -6.83
CA HIS A 18 8.70 -1.47 -7.60
C HIS A 18 8.02 -1.29 -8.97
N GLN A 19 6.77 -1.73 -9.10
CA GLN A 19 5.94 -1.50 -10.29
C GLN A 19 5.35 -0.09 -10.30
N ILE A 20 5.20 0.50 -9.13
CA ILE A 20 4.86 1.91 -8.93
C ILE A 20 5.84 2.53 -7.93
N THR A 21 6.04 3.83 -8.04
CA THR A 21 6.83 4.63 -7.10
C THR A 21 6.05 4.94 -5.82
N LEU A 22 6.74 5.46 -4.80
CA LEU A 22 6.09 5.97 -3.59
C LEU A 22 5.14 7.13 -3.92
N GLU A 23 5.55 8.03 -4.82
CA GLU A 23 4.74 9.17 -5.25
C GLU A 23 3.44 8.72 -5.92
N GLU A 24 3.50 7.72 -6.81
CA GLU A 24 2.31 7.15 -7.44
C GLU A 24 1.38 6.45 -6.44
N LEU A 25 1.92 5.84 -5.39
CA LEU A 25 1.14 5.26 -4.30
C LEU A 25 0.44 6.34 -3.47
N VAL A 26 1.14 7.42 -3.13
CA VAL A 26 0.61 8.58 -2.39
C VAL A 26 -0.49 9.25 -3.21
N ASN A 27 -0.22 9.61 -4.47
CA ASN A 27 -1.19 10.24 -5.36
C ASN A 27 -2.46 9.39 -5.53
N TRP A 28 -2.31 8.07 -5.63
CA TRP A 28 -3.46 7.16 -5.66
C TRP A 28 -4.27 7.21 -4.36
N ALA A 29 -3.60 7.21 -3.21
CA ALA A 29 -4.25 7.25 -1.90
C ALA A 29 -4.96 8.58 -1.66
N GLU A 30 -4.37 9.70 -2.05
CA GLU A 30 -5.01 11.02 -2.00
C GLU A 30 -6.27 11.07 -2.88
N THR A 31 -6.18 10.60 -4.12
CA THR A 31 -7.33 10.50 -5.04
C THR A 31 -8.41 9.58 -4.48
N ALA A 32 -8.02 8.47 -3.85
CA ALA A 32 -8.95 7.56 -3.18
C ALA A 32 -9.63 8.22 -1.97
N MET A 33 -8.95 9.09 -1.22
CA MET A 33 -9.57 9.82 -0.12
C MET A 33 -10.55 10.90 -0.59
N MET A 34 -10.32 11.50 -1.77
CA MET A 34 -11.21 12.51 -2.34
C MET A 34 -12.46 11.91 -2.99
N ASP A 35 -12.27 10.92 -3.88
CA ASP A 35 -13.32 10.41 -4.79
C ASP A 35 -13.54 8.89 -4.68
N GLY A 36 -13.04 8.27 -3.61
CA GLY A 36 -13.16 6.83 -3.37
C GLY A 36 -14.55 6.41 -2.89
N ASP A 37 -15.08 5.37 -3.51
CA ASP A 37 -16.23 4.60 -3.03
C ASP A 37 -15.69 3.41 -2.24
N PHE A 38 -15.54 3.58 -0.93
CA PHE A 38 -14.98 2.57 -0.04
C PHE A 38 -16.01 1.48 0.26
N GLU A 39 -15.58 0.22 0.26
CA GLU A 39 -16.47 -0.88 0.66
C GLU A 39 -16.90 -0.76 2.12
N ASP A 40 -18.19 -1.03 2.38
CA ASP A 40 -18.74 -0.99 3.74
C ASP A 40 -18.02 -1.97 4.68
N ARG A 41 -17.68 -3.15 4.16
CA ARG A 41 -17.10 -4.23 4.96
C ARG A 41 -15.63 -3.96 5.22
N GLY A 42 -15.32 -3.48 6.42
CA GLY A 42 -13.95 -3.11 6.81
C GLY A 42 -13.61 -1.67 6.43
N PHE A 43 -14.62 -0.84 6.18
CA PHE A 43 -14.50 0.57 5.84
C PHE A 43 -13.45 1.31 6.67
N GLU A 44 -13.55 1.23 8.01
CA GLU A 44 -12.63 1.94 8.91
C GLU A 44 -11.18 1.55 8.69
N LEU A 45 -10.90 0.24 8.61
CA LEU A 45 -9.55 -0.27 8.37
C LEU A 45 -9.00 0.20 7.01
N ILE A 46 -9.81 0.08 5.96
CA ILE A 46 -9.39 0.44 4.59
C ILE A 46 -9.11 1.93 4.52
N ARG A 47 -10.01 2.75 5.07
CA ARG A 47 -9.86 4.20 5.13
C ARG A 47 -8.65 4.61 5.96
N GLU A 48 -8.40 3.97 7.09
CA GLU A 48 -7.21 4.21 7.91
C GLU A 48 -5.94 3.95 7.11
N VAL A 49 -5.80 2.76 6.51
CA VAL A 49 -4.62 2.41 5.71
C VAL A 49 -4.42 3.39 4.55
N VAL A 50 -5.48 3.68 3.78
CA VAL A 50 -5.40 4.62 2.65
C VAL A 50 -5.01 6.02 3.13
N SER A 51 -5.54 6.49 4.26
CA SER A 51 -5.16 7.80 4.83
C SER A 51 -3.68 7.87 5.23
N ARG A 52 -3.10 6.76 5.72
CA ARG A 52 -1.66 6.67 6.05
C ARG A 52 -0.80 6.69 4.79
N LEU A 53 -1.22 5.99 3.76
CA LEU A 53 -0.53 5.96 2.47
C LEU A 53 -0.53 7.34 1.79
N GLY A 54 -1.62 8.12 1.93
CA GLY A 54 -1.70 9.47 1.39
C GLY A 54 -0.78 10.50 2.06
N LEU A 55 -0.02 10.12 3.09
CA LEU A 55 0.96 10.98 3.77
C LEU A 55 2.39 10.43 3.68
N ALA A 56 2.60 9.32 2.96
CA ALA A 56 3.81 8.50 3.04
C ALA A 56 5.08 9.16 2.45
N ASP A 57 4.94 10.21 1.64
CA ASP A 57 6.04 11.01 1.12
C ASP A 57 6.53 12.09 2.08
N VAL A 58 5.73 12.42 3.11
CA VAL A 58 6.14 13.33 4.18
C VAL A 58 7.12 12.61 5.10
N ARG A 59 8.31 13.19 5.30
CA ARG A 59 9.41 12.57 6.08
C ARG A 59 9.00 12.02 7.45
N ALA A 60 8.08 12.69 8.15
CA ALA A 60 7.60 12.27 9.47
C ALA A 60 6.60 11.10 9.44
N PHE A 61 6.04 10.80 8.26
CA PHE A 61 4.99 9.81 8.02
C PHE A 61 5.40 8.75 6.98
N GLY A 62 6.71 8.65 6.69
CA GLY A 62 7.25 7.66 5.78
C GLY A 62 6.80 6.24 6.13
N ILE A 63 6.56 5.43 5.10
CA ILE A 63 6.17 4.02 5.27
C ILE A 63 7.41 3.12 5.25
N SER A 64 7.54 2.25 6.24
CA SER A 64 8.56 1.21 6.27
C SER A 64 8.06 -0.09 5.62
N TRP A 65 8.98 -1.01 5.38
CA TRP A 65 8.63 -2.39 5.02
C TRP A 65 7.71 -3.04 6.07
N LYS A 66 7.96 -2.79 7.36
CA LYS A 66 7.16 -3.36 8.46
C LYS A 66 5.72 -2.86 8.41
N ASP A 67 5.53 -1.57 8.13
CA ASP A 67 4.19 -0.99 7.99
C ASP A 67 3.44 -1.63 6.82
N CYS A 68 4.12 -1.85 5.68
CA CYS A 68 3.52 -2.53 4.53
C CYS A 68 3.08 -3.97 4.88
N GLU A 69 3.92 -4.71 5.61
CA GLU A 69 3.58 -6.05 6.12
C GLU A 69 2.37 -6.02 7.07
N ASP A 70 2.35 -5.08 8.01
CA ASP A 70 1.26 -4.94 8.98
C ASP A 70 -0.06 -4.58 8.31
N TYR A 71 -0.05 -3.65 7.36
CA TYR A 71 -1.24 -3.31 6.58
C TYR A 71 -1.75 -4.51 5.78
N LEU A 72 -0.86 -5.24 5.08
CA LEU A 72 -1.25 -6.44 4.34
C LEU A 72 -1.85 -7.50 5.27
N SER A 73 -1.28 -7.72 6.45
CA SER A 73 -1.81 -8.62 7.46
C SER A 73 -3.21 -8.22 7.93
N GLN A 74 -3.43 -6.95 8.25
CA GLN A 74 -4.74 -6.44 8.68
C GLN A 74 -5.79 -6.58 7.57
N LEU A 75 -5.40 -6.40 6.31
CA LEU A 75 -6.26 -6.58 5.13
C LEU A 75 -6.57 -8.06 4.83
N GLY A 76 -5.94 -9.01 5.53
CA GLY A 76 -6.15 -10.45 5.40
C GLY A 76 -5.16 -11.18 4.49
N TYR A 77 -4.01 -10.57 4.20
CA TYR A 77 -2.97 -11.13 3.34
C TYR A 77 -1.75 -11.56 4.16
N ILE A 78 -0.98 -12.52 3.62
CA ILE A 78 0.28 -12.96 4.20
C ILE A 78 1.39 -12.60 3.23
N VAL A 79 2.43 -11.94 3.73
CA VAL A 79 3.62 -11.59 2.93
C VAL A 79 4.59 -12.76 2.93
N LYS A 80 5.07 -13.14 1.74
CA LYS A 80 6.19 -14.10 1.57
C LYS A 80 7.28 -13.43 0.75
N LEU A 81 8.40 -13.12 1.40
CA LEU A 81 9.56 -12.49 0.78
C LEU A 81 10.47 -13.56 0.17
N THR A 82 10.93 -13.35 -1.06
CA THR A 82 11.99 -14.14 -1.69
C THR A 82 13.15 -13.22 -2.05
N VAL A 83 14.35 -13.55 -1.60
CA VAL A 83 15.57 -12.81 -1.92
C VAL A 83 16.46 -13.70 -2.78
N THR A 84 16.92 -13.18 -3.91
CA THR A 84 17.82 -13.89 -4.82
C THR A 84 19.11 -13.11 -5.01
N GLU A 85 20.20 -13.84 -5.26
CA GLU A 85 21.48 -13.22 -5.60
C GLU A 85 21.41 -12.61 -7.01
N ASN A 86 21.87 -11.37 -7.14
CA ASN A 86 21.99 -10.72 -8.44
C ASN A 86 23.24 -11.25 -9.17
N ARG A 87 23.08 -12.33 -9.93
CA ARG A 87 24.17 -12.98 -10.69
C ARG A 87 24.68 -12.16 -11.89
N LEU A 88 24.18 -10.94 -12.11
CA LEU A 88 24.64 -10.05 -13.18
C LEU A 88 25.71 -9.03 -12.72
N ALA A 89 26.20 -9.14 -11.48
CA ALA A 89 27.24 -8.28 -10.92
C ALA A 89 28.59 -9.02 -10.77
N ALA A 90 28.98 -9.82 -11.76
CA ALA A 90 30.32 -10.42 -11.87
C ALA A 90 31.01 -9.92 -13.15
#